data_AF-A0A1M2VW75-F1
#
_entry.id   AF-A0A1M2VW75-F1
#
_cell.length_a   1.000
_cell.length_b   1.000
_cell.length_c   1.000
_cell.angle_alpha   90.00
_cell.angle_beta   90.00
_cell.angle_gamma   90.00
#
_symmetry.space_group_name_H-M   'P 1'
#
loop_
_entity.id
_entity.type
_entity.pdbx_description
1 polymer ?
#
loop_
_entity_poly.entity_id
_entity_poly.type
_entity_poly.pdbx_seq_one_letter_code
_entity_poly.pdbx_strand_id
1 'polypeptide(L)'
;MEATAKHRTGTLPFMSIRLLEDMCVNPKSPGVMHELHHDYESLFWVATWCTMKTERDIAPKLKEQVQTAVTKWETGSYQTIAWNKKDVLFGSELKNLPMTPRFDRLRPVLRSLSEVFFDAHRAVVRADIGRSDAEVLREWITHSKIKDMIAKAKASVGNQA
;
A
#
# COMPACT_ATOMS: atom_id res chain seq x y z
N MET A 1 -23.76 20.15 0.01
CA MET A 1 -22.54 19.86 0.77
C MET A 1 -21.40 19.80 -0.22
N GLU A 2 -20.54 20.81 -0.26
CA GLU A 2 -19.36 20.79 -1.12
C GLU A 2 -18.31 19.85 -0.50
N ALA A 3 -17.87 18.86 -1.27
CA ALA A 3 -16.71 18.06 -0.92
C ALA A 3 -15.48 18.96 -1.05
N THR A 4 -15.06 19.56 0.07
CA THR A 4 -13.76 20.23 0.12
C THR A 4 -12.64 19.18 0.09
N ALA A 5 -11.44 19.54 -0.37
CA ALA A 5 -10.25 18.67 -0.31
C ALA A 5 -9.86 18.19 1.12
N LYS A 6 -10.62 18.64 2.14
CA LYS A 6 -10.50 18.24 3.55
C LYS A 6 -11.47 17.13 3.95
N HIS A 7 -12.45 16.79 3.13
CA HIS A 7 -13.30 15.63 3.41
C HIS A 7 -12.49 14.36 3.15
N ARG A 8 -12.25 13.58 4.23
CA ARG A 8 -11.57 12.28 4.19
C ARG A 8 -12.36 11.30 3.32
N THR A 9 -12.05 11.27 2.02
CA THR A 9 -12.62 10.32 1.07
C THR A 9 -11.55 9.32 0.69
N GLY A 10 -11.65 8.10 1.21
CA GLY A 10 -10.80 6.99 0.81
C GLY A 10 -11.54 5.70 1.06
N THR A 11 -11.60 4.82 0.06
CA THR A 11 -12.11 3.46 0.25
C THR A 11 -11.13 2.73 1.17
N LEU A 12 -11.61 2.22 2.31
CA LEU A 12 -10.79 1.58 3.35
C LEU A 12 -9.64 0.69 2.83
N PRO A 13 -9.86 -0.20 1.84
CA PRO A 13 -8.81 -1.10 1.35
C PRO A 13 -7.65 -0.38 0.67
N PHE A 14 -7.84 0.84 0.16
CA PHE A 14 -6.85 1.60 -0.60
C PHE A 14 -6.30 2.79 0.18
N MET A 15 -6.83 3.03 1.38
CA MET A 15 -6.36 4.08 2.27
C MET A 15 -4.93 3.83 2.73
N SER A 16 -4.08 4.87 2.76
CA SER A 16 -2.70 4.75 3.22
C SER A 16 -2.61 4.36 4.70
N ILE A 17 -1.54 3.66 5.10
CA ILE A 17 -1.27 3.27 6.49
C ILE A 17 -1.29 4.50 7.39
N ARG A 18 -0.62 5.58 6.97
CA ARG A 18 -0.51 6.79 7.78
C ARG A 18 -1.86 7.48 7.99
N LEU A 19 -2.72 7.47 6.98
CA LEU A 19 -4.08 8.02 7.13
C LEU A 19 -4.90 7.14 8.08
N LEU A 20 -4.79 5.82 7.99
CA LEU A 20 -5.44 4.90 8.94
C LEU A 20 -4.96 5.12 10.39
N GLU A 21 -3.66 5.32 10.59
CA GLU A 21 -3.08 5.58 11.92
C GLU A 21 -3.53 6.92 12.49
N ASP A 22 -3.54 7.99 11.69
CA ASP A 22 -4.09 9.28 12.13
C ASP A 22 -5.59 9.16 12.41
N MET A 23 -6.36 8.39 11.64
CA MET A 23 -7.78 8.15 11.92
C MET A 23 -8.00 7.36 13.21
N CYS A 24 -7.06 6.49 13.59
CA CYS A 24 -7.10 5.77 14.86
C CYS A 24 -6.87 6.69 16.05
N VAL A 25 -5.91 7.62 15.96
CA VAL A 25 -5.56 8.54 17.06
C VAL A 25 -6.49 9.74 17.10
N ASN A 26 -6.80 10.31 15.94
CA ASN A 26 -7.56 11.54 15.73
C ASN A 26 -8.76 11.31 14.79
N PRO A 27 -9.79 10.56 15.21
CA PRO A 27 -10.94 10.23 14.36
C PRO A 27 -11.75 11.47 13.93
N LYS A 28 -11.67 12.57 14.70
CA LYS A 28 -12.36 13.84 14.45
C LYS A 28 -11.48 14.92 13.79
N SER A 29 -10.20 14.63 13.53
CA SER A 29 -9.29 15.59 12.90
C SER A 29 -9.71 15.85 11.44
N PRO A 30 -9.46 17.07 10.90
CA PRO A 30 -9.73 17.37 9.49
C PRO A 30 -8.91 16.54 8.50
N GLY A 31 -7.91 15.74 8.94
CA GLY A 31 -7.11 14.89 8.05
C GLY A 31 -5.62 15.16 8.12
N VAL A 32 -4.83 14.12 7.84
CA VAL A 32 -3.47 14.31 7.33
C VAL A 32 -3.59 15.01 5.98
N MET A 33 -2.76 16.04 5.73
CA MET A 33 -2.69 16.66 4.41
C MET A 33 -2.46 15.58 3.36
N HIS A 34 -3.25 15.61 2.29
CA HIS A 34 -3.08 14.66 1.20
C HIS A 34 -1.77 14.94 0.49
N GLU A 35 -0.92 13.92 0.40
CA GLU A 35 0.44 14.03 -0.13
C GLU A 35 0.69 12.93 -1.15
N LEU A 36 1.67 13.16 -2.01
CA LEU A 36 2.07 12.26 -3.08
C LEU A 36 2.26 10.81 -2.60
N HIS A 37 2.83 10.62 -1.40
CA HIS A 37 3.06 9.28 -0.85
C HIS A 37 1.76 8.52 -0.57
N HIS A 38 0.66 9.20 -0.19
CA HIS A 38 -0.64 8.56 0.00
C HIS A 38 -1.21 8.02 -1.32
N ASP A 39 -1.07 8.79 -2.41
CA ASP A 39 -1.54 8.36 -3.74
C ASP A 39 -0.78 7.15 -4.26
N TYR A 40 0.54 7.14 -4.08
CA TYR A 40 1.35 5.99 -4.48
C TYR A 40 1.10 4.76 -3.63
N GLU A 41 0.88 4.93 -2.33
CA GLU A 41 0.50 3.81 -1.47
C GLU A 41 -0.87 3.25 -1.88
N SER A 42 -1.83 4.12 -2.19
CA SER A 42 -3.13 3.73 -2.75
C SER A 42 -2.97 2.95 -4.05
N LEU A 43 -2.11 3.40 -4.97
CA LEU A 43 -1.81 2.66 -6.20
C LEU A 43 -1.25 1.26 -5.93
N PHE A 44 -0.35 1.12 -4.95
CA PHE A 44 0.17 -0.18 -4.52
C PHE A 44 -0.96 -1.09 -4.01
N TRP A 45 -1.87 -0.56 -3.17
CA TRP A 45 -3.00 -1.33 -2.65
C TRP A 45 -3.98 -1.74 -3.75
N VAL A 46 -4.30 -0.84 -4.68
CA VAL A 46 -5.17 -1.14 -5.83
C VAL A 46 -4.53 -2.23 -6.70
N ALA A 47 -3.24 -2.09 -7.05
CA ALA A 47 -2.54 -3.08 -7.86
C ALA A 47 -2.53 -4.46 -7.18
N THR A 48 -2.24 -4.50 -5.88
CA THR A 48 -2.23 -5.73 -5.08
C THR A 48 -3.62 -6.36 -4.98
N TRP A 49 -4.66 -5.56 -4.78
CA TRP A 49 -6.04 -6.05 -4.76
C TRP A 49 -6.44 -6.63 -6.13
N CYS A 50 -6.05 -5.97 -7.22
CA CYS A 50 -6.30 -6.47 -8.58
C CYS A 50 -5.66 -7.82 -8.85
N THR A 51 -4.44 -8.10 -8.35
CA THR A 51 -3.80 -9.42 -8.55
C THR A 51 -4.55 -10.56 -7.85
N MET A 52 -5.40 -10.25 -6.87
CA MET A 52 -6.19 -11.23 -6.12
C MET A 52 -7.64 -11.34 -6.61
N LYS A 53 -8.28 -10.24 -7.04
CA LYS A 53 -9.74 -10.19 -7.26
C LYS A 53 -10.19 -10.15 -8.71
N THR A 54 -9.27 -10.01 -9.68
CA THR A 54 -9.65 -9.84 -11.09
C THR A 54 -10.11 -11.13 -11.76
N GLU A 55 -9.57 -12.29 -11.36
CA GLU A 55 -9.99 -13.58 -11.91
C GLU A 55 -11.23 -14.11 -11.19
N ARG A 56 -12.27 -14.47 -11.97
CA ARG A 56 -13.54 -14.99 -11.44
C ARG A 56 -13.56 -16.51 -11.29
N ASP A 57 -12.87 -17.21 -12.20
CA ASP A 57 -12.87 -18.67 -12.32
C ASP A 57 -11.64 -19.29 -11.66
N ILE A 58 -11.46 -18.99 -10.36
CA ILE A 58 -10.38 -19.55 -9.54
C ILE A 58 -10.89 -20.70 -8.66
N ALA A 59 -9.98 -21.60 -8.27
CA ALA A 59 -10.31 -22.73 -7.40
C ALA A 59 -10.99 -22.25 -6.09
N PRO A 60 -11.99 -22.98 -5.55
CA PRO A 60 -12.74 -22.56 -4.35
C PRO A 60 -11.84 -22.23 -3.16
N LYS A 61 -10.80 -23.03 -2.92
CA LYS A 61 -9.81 -22.79 -1.85
C LYS A 61 -9.06 -21.47 -2.03
N LEU A 62 -8.65 -21.14 -3.26
CA LEU A 62 -7.98 -19.87 -3.54
C LEU A 62 -8.95 -18.69 -3.36
N LYS A 63 -10.22 -18.86 -3.76
CA LYS A 63 -11.27 -17.85 -3.56
C LYS A 63 -11.48 -17.52 -2.08
N GLU A 64 -11.48 -18.53 -1.21
CA GLU A 64 -11.57 -18.34 0.24
C GLU A 64 -10.34 -17.62 0.81
N GLN A 65 -9.14 -17.99 0.36
CA GLN A 65 -7.89 -17.31 0.74
C GLN A 65 -7.89 -15.85 0.32
N VAL A 66 -8.27 -15.55 -0.92
CA VAL A 66 -8.43 -14.19 -1.45
C VAL A 66 -9.42 -13.41 -0.61
N GLN A 67 -10.59 -13.99 -0.32
CA GLN A 67 -11.59 -13.30 0.49
C GLN A 67 -11.06 -13.01 1.90
N THR A 68 -10.39 -13.98 2.52
CA THR A 68 -9.77 -13.81 3.85
C THR A 68 -8.73 -12.68 3.85
N ALA A 69 -7.86 -12.64 2.83
CA ALA A 69 -6.84 -11.60 2.70
C ALA A 69 -7.45 -10.21 2.51
N VAL A 70 -8.46 -10.09 1.64
CA VAL A 70 -9.12 -8.82 1.31
C VAL A 70 -9.97 -8.30 2.47
N THR A 71 -10.67 -9.18 3.18
CA THR A 71 -11.46 -8.84 4.38
C THR A 71 -10.60 -8.14 5.45
N LYS A 72 -9.32 -8.50 5.59
CA LYS A 72 -8.39 -7.82 6.51
C LYS A 72 -8.18 -6.33 6.20
N TRP A 73 -8.47 -5.91 4.97
CA TRP A 73 -8.35 -4.52 4.51
C TRP A 73 -9.71 -3.81 4.37
N GLU A 74 -10.81 -4.57 4.29
CA GLU A 74 -12.17 -4.07 4.10
C GLU A 74 -12.95 -3.93 5.42
N THR A 75 -12.75 -4.87 6.35
CA THR A 75 -13.58 -4.98 7.56
C THR A 75 -12.68 -5.11 8.79
N GLY A 76 -12.50 -4.02 9.51
CA GLY A 76 -11.69 -3.97 10.72
C GLY A 76 -11.62 -2.57 11.29
N SER A 77 -11.04 -2.43 12.48
CA SER A 77 -10.67 -1.10 12.98
C SER A 77 -9.55 -0.51 12.12
N TYR A 78 -9.41 0.82 12.11
CA TYR A 78 -8.32 1.48 11.40
C TYR A 78 -6.94 0.94 11.81
N GLN A 79 -6.77 0.65 13.11
CA GLN A 79 -5.55 0.05 13.65
C GLN A 79 -5.27 -1.34 13.07
N THR A 80 -6.27 -2.22 13.05
CA THR A 80 -6.11 -3.58 12.51
C THR A 80 -5.78 -3.55 11.03
N ILE A 81 -6.44 -2.67 10.25
CA ILE A 81 -6.15 -2.52 8.83
C ILE A 81 -4.72 -2.01 8.63
N ALA A 82 -4.31 -0.97 9.37
CA ALA A 82 -2.96 -0.42 9.31
C ALA A 82 -1.88 -1.46 9.63
N TRP A 83 -2.08 -2.29 10.67
CA TRP A 83 -1.14 -3.36 11.01
C TRP A 83 -1.00 -4.42 9.93
N ASN A 84 -2.12 -4.92 9.38
CA ASN A 84 -2.08 -5.88 8.29
C ASN A 84 -1.35 -5.30 7.06
N LYS A 85 -1.58 -4.02 6.76
CA LYS A 85 -0.90 -3.31 5.67
C LYS A 85 0.59 -3.14 5.93
N LYS A 86 1.00 -2.82 7.16
CA LYS A 86 2.42 -2.75 7.55
C LYS A 86 3.13 -4.07 7.36
N ASP A 87 2.52 -5.21 7.71
CA ASP A 87 3.15 -6.52 7.50
C ASP A 87 3.29 -6.88 6.01
N VAL A 88 2.39 -6.38 5.15
CA VAL A 88 2.53 -6.53 3.68
C VAL A 88 3.63 -5.63 3.12
N LEU A 89 3.64 -4.33 3.45
CA LEU A 89 4.61 -3.37 2.87
C LEU A 89 6.00 -3.46 3.50
N PHE A 90 6.07 -3.73 4.80
CA PHE A 90 7.30 -3.69 5.59
C PHE A 90 7.67 -5.01 6.24
N GLY A 91 6.79 -6.00 6.18
CA GLY A 91 7.02 -7.32 6.76
C GLY A 91 7.30 -8.38 5.71
N SER A 92 6.77 -9.58 5.96
CA SER A 92 7.03 -10.74 5.12
C SER A 92 5.84 -11.16 4.27
N GLU A 93 4.67 -10.53 4.46
CA GLU A 93 3.40 -11.07 4.02
C GLU A 93 3.13 -10.91 2.52
N LEU A 94 3.79 -9.96 1.84
CA LEU A 94 3.67 -9.78 0.39
C LEU A 94 3.93 -11.07 -0.41
N LYS A 95 4.85 -11.93 0.07
CA LYS A 95 5.18 -13.20 -0.61
C LYS A 95 4.10 -14.27 -0.42
N ASN A 96 3.26 -14.14 0.60
CA ASN A 96 2.23 -15.09 0.97
C ASN A 96 0.84 -14.70 0.44
N LEU A 97 0.69 -13.49 -0.11
CA LEU A 97 -0.59 -13.04 -0.64
C LEU A 97 -1.13 -14.02 -1.71
N PRO A 98 -2.43 -14.37 -1.65
CA PRO A 98 -3.07 -15.33 -2.54
C PRO A 98 -3.36 -14.70 -3.91
N MET A 99 -2.30 -14.39 -4.65
CA MET A 99 -2.41 -13.88 -6.01
C MET A 99 -2.98 -14.97 -6.92
N THR A 100 -3.81 -14.53 -7.86
CA THR A 100 -4.41 -15.43 -8.85
C THR A 100 -3.38 -15.83 -9.92
N PRO A 101 -3.49 -17.03 -10.54
CA PRO A 101 -2.42 -17.58 -11.38
C PRO A 101 -1.97 -16.66 -12.52
N ARG A 102 -2.89 -15.90 -13.12
CA ARG A 102 -2.60 -14.94 -14.20
C ARG A 102 -1.65 -13.82 -13.75
N PHE A 103 -1.70 -13.47 -12.47
CA PHE A 103 -1.01 -12.32 -11.91
C PHE A 103 0.14 -12.68 -10.97
N ASP A 104 0.42 -13.97 -10.71
CA ASP A 104 1.51 -14.37 -9.82
C ASP A 104 2.88 -13.86 -10.30
N ARG A 105 3.06 -13.75 -11.62
CA ARG A 105 4.24 -13.11 -12.23
C ARG A 105 4.46 -11.63 -11.88
N LEU A 106 3.44 -10.95 -11.33
CA LEU A 106 3.57 -9.56 -10.86
C LEU A 106 4.12 -9.45 -9.44
N ARG A 107 4.30 -10.56 -8.72
CA ARG A 107 4.86 -10.54 -7.37
C ARG A 107 6.24 -9.85 -7.27
N PRO A 108 7.19 -10.06 -8.21
CA PRO A 108 8.44 -9.31 -8.22
C PRO A 108 8.23 -7.81 -8.46
N VAL A 109 7.27 -7.42 -9.30
CA VAL A 109 6.91 -6.02 -9.54
C VAL A 109 6.39 -5.38 -8.26
N LEU A 110 5.42 -6.02 -7.59
CA LEU A 110 4.90 -5.53 -6.32
C LEU A 110 5.98 -5.45 -5.24
N ARG A 111 6.94 -6.38 -5.23
CA ARG A 111 8.11 -6.30 -4.35
C ARG A 111 8.94 -5.05 -4.63
N SER A 112 9.32 -4.81 -5.88
CA SER A 112 10.05 -3.58 -6.25
C SER A 112 9.25 -2.32 -5.91
N LEU A 113 7.92 -2.34 -6.03
CA LEU A 113 7.07 -1.24 -5.58
C LEU A 113 7.17 -1.02 -4.06
N SER A 114 7.14 -2.11 -3.29
CA SER A 114 7.24 -2.04 -1.82
C SER A 114 8.59 -1.53 -1.32
N GLU A 115 9.68 -1.72 -2.06
CA GLU A 115 11.03 -1.30 -1.67
C GLU A 115 11.15 0.22 -1.43
N VAL A 116 10.49 1.04 -2.25
CA VAL A 116 10.49 2.51 -2.04
C VAL A 116 9.84 2.89 -0.71
N PHE A 117 8.72 2.24 -0.37
CA PHE A 117 8.06 2.45 0.91
C PHE A 117 8.92 1.91 2.05
N PHE A 118 9.57 0.76 1.87
CA PHE A 118 10.45 0.15 2.86
C PHE A 118 11.63 1.07 3.20
N ASP A 119 12.30 1.60 2.18
CA ASP A 119 13.41 2.54 2.32
C ASP A 119 12.98 3.82 3.03
N ALA A 120 11.83 4.38 2.61
CA ALA A 120 11.24 5.56 3.24
C ALA A 120 10.85 5.31 4.70
N HIS A 121 10.26 4.16 5.02
CA HIS A 121 9.89 3.78 6.37
C HIS A 121 11.12 3.60 7.27
N ARG A 122 12.19 2.95 6.78
CA ARG A 122 13.46 2.87 7.51
C ARG A 122 14.05 4.26 7.78
N ALA A 123 13.92 5.19 6.83
CA ALA A 123 14.39 6.55 7.02
C ALA A 123 13.59 7.28 8.11
N VAL A 124 12.27 7.10 8.15
CA VAL A 124 11.41 7.63 9.21
C VAL A 124 11.85 7.10 10.58
N VAL A 125 12.05 5.78 10.71
CA VAL A 125 12.48 5.14 11.97
C VAL A 125 13.86 5.62 12.44
N ARG A 126 14.73 6.02 11.50
CA ARG A 126 16.10 6.50 11.78
C ARG A 126 16.21 8.02 11.88
N ALA A 127 15.12 8.76 11.68
CA ALA A 127 15.17 10.21 11.66
C ALA A 127 15.48 10.78 13.05
N ASP A 128 16.21 11.90 13.06
CA ASP A 128 16.56 12.61 14.30
C ASP A 128 15.30 13.09 15.03
N ILE A 129 15.40 13.20 16.37
CA ILE A 129 14.35 13.72 17.22
C ILE A 129 13.98 15.14 16.76
N GLY A 130 12.70 15.37 16.49
CA GLY A 130 12.16 16.67 16.06
C GLY A 130 11.81 16.78 14.59
N ARG A 131 12.21 15.81 13.74
CA ARG A 131 11.71 15.72 12.36
C ARG A 131 10.36 15.02 12.33
N SER A 132 9.42 15.53 11.55
CA SER A 132 8.14 14.84 11.35
C SER A 132 8.25 13.75 10.29
N ASP A 133 7.52 12.65 10.46
CA ASP A 133 7.44 11.58 9.46
C ASP A 133 7.03 12.11 8.07
N ALA A 134 6.20 13.15 8.01
CA ALA A 134 5.78 13.76 6.75
C ALA A 134 6.96 14.33 5.97
N GLU A 135 7.85 15.04 6.66
CA GLU A 135 9.03 15.65 6.03
C GLU A 135 9.95 14.59 5.45
N VAL A 136 10.20 13.53 6.23
CA VAL A 136 11.04 12.41 5.79
C VAL A 136 10.41 11.70 4.60
N LEU A 137 9.10 11.39 4.65
CA LEU A 137 8.41 10.73 3.54
C LEU A 137 8.43 11.56 2.25
N ARG A 138 8.30 12.90 2.33
CA ARG A 138 8.38 13.78 1.14
C ARG A 138 9.76 13.78 0.46
N GLU A 139 10.83 13.63 1.23
CA GLU A 139 12.20 13.52 0.70
C GLU A 139 12.49 12.13 0.10
N TRP A 140 11.85 11.10 0.64
CA TRP A 140 12.10 9.72 0.26
C TRP A 140 11.18 9.19 -0.84
N ILE A 141 9.93 9.66 -0.90
CA ILE A 141 8.93 9.23 -1.88
C ILE A 141 8.74 10.39 -2.86
N THR A 142 9.66 10.46 -3.83
CA THR A 142 9.65 11.49 -4.88
C THR A 142 9.25 10.90 -6.22
N HIS A 143 8.72 11.74 -7.11
CA HIS A 143 8.37 11.34 -8.48
C HIS A 143 9.56 10.68 -9.22
N SER A 144 10.78 11.19 -9.04
CA SER A 144 11.98 10.61 -9.68
C SER A 144 12.25 9.18 -9.20
N LYS A 145 12.28 8.96 -7.88
CA LYS A 145 12.56 7.63 -7.31
C LYS A 145 11.52 6.61 -7.74
N ILE A 146 10.26 7.03 -7.83
CA ILE A 146 9.17 6.18 -8.28
C ILE A 146 9.28 5.87 -9.77
N LYS A 147 9.63 6.86 -10.60
CA LYS A 147 9.88 6.64 -12.02
C LYS A 147 11.01 5.63 -12.24
N ASP A 148 12.10 5.75 -11.49
CA ASP A 148 13.25 4.85 -11.57
C ASP A 148 12.87 3.43 -11.16
N MET A 149 12.09 3.29 -10.09
CA MET A 149 11.57 2.01 -9.62
C MET A 149 10.62 1.37 -10.64
N ILE A 150 9.70 2.13 -11.24
CA ILE A 150 8.83 1.61 -12.31
C ILE A 150 9.66 1.13 -13.51
N ALA A 151 10.73 1.85 -13.88
CA ALA A 151 11.63 1.42 -14.94
C ALA A 151 12.33 0.10 -14.61
N LYS A 152 12.84 -0.04 -13.37
CA LYS A 152 13.44 -1.30 -12.88
C LYS A 152 12.44 -2.45 -12.89
N ALA A 153 11.21 -2.21 -12.43
CA ALA A 153 10.16 -3.23 -12.39
C ALA A 153 9.68 -3.65 -13.79
N LYS A 154 9.72 -2.74 -14.79
CA LYS A 154 9.47 -3.11 -16.19
C LYS A 154 10.57 -4.02 -16.74
N ALA A 155 11.83 -3.74 -16.42
CA ALA A 155 12.96 -4.56 -16.85
C ALA A 155 12.90 -5.98 -16.26
N SER A 156 12.40 -6.16 -15.03
CA SER A 156 12.28 -7.48 -14.41
C SER A 156 11.20 -8.37 -15.06
N VAL A 157 10.14 -7.78 -15.62
CA VAL A 157 9.11 -8.52 -16.37
C VAL A 157 9.58 -8.86 -17.80
N GLY A 158 10.33 -7.95 -18.44
CA GLY A 158 10.84 -8.17 -19.81
C GLY A 158 11.89 -9.27 -19.94
N ASN A 159 12.61 -9.58 -18.85
CA ASN A 159 13.63 -10.65 -18.83
C ASN A 159 13.07 -12.04 -18.47
N GLN A 160 11.75 -12.19 -18.29
CA GLN A 160 11.09 -13.45 -17.93
C GLN A 160 10.16 -13.98 -19.04
N ALA A 161 10.23 -13.39 -20.25
CA ALA A 161 9.41 -13.76 -21.41
C ALA A 161 10.21 -14.52 -22.46
#